data_AF-J9FE17-F1
#
_entry.id   AF-J9FE17-F1
#
_cell.length_a   1.000
_cell.length_b   1.000
_cell.length_c   1.000
_cell.angle_alpha   90.00
_cell.angle_beta   90.00
_cell.angle_gamma   90.00
#
_symmetry.space_group_name_H-M   'P 1'
#
loop_
_entity.id
_entity.type
_entity.pdbx_description
1 polymer ?
#
loop_
_entity_poly.entity_id
_entity_poly.type
_entity_poly.pdbx_seq_one_letter_code
_entity_poly.pdbx_strand_id
1 'polypeptide(L)'
;MANYVGWGGLADAFDPDKGNWAQEYQTLKNLLSEDEYAAARASTLNAHYTSPTVIQSIYDAVGKMGFETGNILEPAMGIGNFFGMLPSEMQSSRLYGVELDSITGRIAQKLYPNAEIKVAGFETTDRRDFYDLAVGNVPFGNYKVSDKPYDKLGFSIHNYFFAKTLDQV
;
A
#
# COMPACT_ATOMS: atom_id res chain seq x y z
N MET A 1 -9.73 15.67 0.72
CA MET A 1 -8.54 14.80 0.64
C MET A 1 -8.25 14.26 2.03
N ALA A 2 -7.80 13.01 2.13
CA ALA A 2 -7.31 12.50 3.40
C ALA A 2 -6.04 13.27 3.79
N ASN A 3 -6.01 13.87 4.97
CA ASN A 3 -4.83 14.62 5.45
C ASN A 3 -3.70 13.68 5.91
N TYR A 4 -3.99 12.39 6.05
CA TYR A 4 -3.04 11.34 6.40
C TYR A 4 -2.57 10.64 5.13
N VAL A 5 -1.26 10.57 4.89
CA VAL A 5 -0.66 9.95 3.69
C VAL A 5 0.26 8.77 4.05
N GLY A 6 0.18 8.27 5.28
CA GLY A 6 1.09 7.27 5.85
C GLY A 6 1.95 7.83 6.98
N TRP A 7 2.70 6.95 7.64
CA TRP A 7 3.53 7.30 8.81
C TRP A 7 4.88 7.95 8.46
N GLY A 8 5.31 7.90 7.18
CA GLY A 8 6.65 8.38 6.77
C GLY A 8 6.90 9.86 7.09
N GLY A 9 5.89 10.72 6.90
CA GLY A 9 5.99 12.14 7.26
C GLY A 9 5.89 12.42 8.77
N LEU A 10 5.58 11.40 9.57
CA LEU A 10 5.41 11.47 11.03
C LEU A 10 6.47 10.64 11.77
N ALA A 11 7.58 10.30 11.11
CA ALA A 11 8.62 9.44 11.70
C ALA A 11 9.16 9.99 13.03
N ASP A 12 9.30 11.31 13.14
CA ASP A 12 9.75 11.98 14.37
C ASP A 12 8.80 11.78 15.55
N ALA A 13 7.50 11.52 15.30
CA ALA A 13 6.53 11.21 16.35
C ALA A 13 6.81 9.87 17.05
N PHE A 14 7.70 9.03 16.50
CA PHE A 14 8.13 7.76 17.08
C PHE A 14 9.48 7.84 17.81
N ASP A 15 10.10 9.02 17.89
CA ASP A 15 11.40 9.23 18.51
C ASP A 15 11.24 9.84 19.92
N PRO A 16 11.58 9.11 21.00
CA PRO A 16 11.45 9.62 22.37
C PRO A 16 12.42 10.78 22.68
N ASP A 17 13.49 10.93 21.90
CA ASP A 17 14.54 11.93 22.13
C ASP A 17 14.27 13.25 21.34
N LYS A 18 13.27 13.25 20.44
CA LYS A 18 12.81 14.43 19.70
C LYS A 18 11.91 15.30 20.58
N GLY A 19 12.52 16.19 21.37
CA GLY A 19 11.82 17.08 22.30
C GLY A 19 10.68 17.91 21.68
N ASN A 20 10.79 18.31 20.41
CA ASN A 20 9.73 19.04 19.71
C ASN A 20 8.55 18.18 19.23
N TRP A 21 8.61 16.86 19.40
CA TRP A 21 7.55 15.89 19.09
C TRP A 21 7.11 15.09 20.34
N ALA A 22 7.53 15.52 21.54
CA ALA A 22 7.27 14.77 22.77
C ALA A 22 5.76 14.56 23.03
N GLN A 23 4.91 15.52 22.65
CA GLN A 23 3.47 15.41 22.82
C GLN A 23 2.86 14.37 21.86
N GLU A 24 3.27 14.38 20.59
CA GLU A 24 2.87 13.42 19.58
C GLU A 24 3.34 12.01 19.93
N TYR A 25 4.58 11.86 20.41
CA TYR A 25 5.12 10.60 20.89
C TYR A 25 4.26 9.99 22.01
N GLN A 26 3.93 10.78 23.03
CA GLN A 26 3.07 10.33 24.12
C GLN A 26 1.65 10.02 23.62
N THR A 27 1.14 10.82 22.68
CA THR A 27 -0.19 10.60 22.08
C THR A 27 -0.23 9.25 21.36
N LEU A 28 0.75 8.96 20.51
CA LEU A 28 0.83 7.67 19.79
C LEU A 28 1.01 6.50 20.76
N LYS A 29 1.86 6.62 21.77
CA LYS A 29 2.05 5.58 22.79
C LYS A 29 0.80 5.27 23.61
N ASN A 30 -0.08 6.25 23.81
CA ASN A 30 -1.32 6.06 24.57
C ASN A 30 -2.49 5.58 23.71
N LEU A 31 -2.55 5.97 22.43
CA LEU A 31 -3.66 5.64 21.54
C LEU A 31 -3.52 4.29 20.85
N LEU A 32 -2.28 3.88 20.56
CA LEU A 32 -2.00 2.65 19.82
C LEU A 32 -1.70 1.50 20.78
N SER A 33 -2.16 0.30 20.44
CA SER A 33 -1.61 -0.91 21.06
C SER A 33 -0.12 -1.05 20.73
N GLU A 34 0.63 -1.83 21.52
CA GLU A 34 2.07 -2.03 21.26
C GLU A 34 2.34 -2.61 19.86
N ASP A 35 1.50 -3.52 19.39
CA ASP A 35 1.62 -4.11 18.05
C ASP A 35 1.34 -3.07 16.94
N GLU A 36 0.29 -2.26 17.10
CA GLU A 36 -0.02 -1.16 16.18
C GLU A 36 1.07 -0.09 16.17
N TYR A 37 1.62 0.24 17.33
CA TYR A 37 2.73 1.19 17.46
C TYR A 37 3.98 0.67 16.75
N ALA A 38 4.33 -0.61 16.96
CA ALA A 38 5.46 -1.24 16.31
C ALA A 38 5.30 -1.30 14.78
N ALA A 39 4.11 -1.66 14.29
CA ALA A 39 3.79 -1.69 12.85
C ALA A 39 3.83 -0.29 12.22
N ALA A 40 3.21 0.70 12.87
CA ALA A 40 3.21 2.08 12.44
C ALA A 40 4.63 2.65 12.36
N ARG A 41 5.45 2.40 13.40
CA ARG A 41 6.86 2.80 13.41
C ARG A 41 7.66 2.12 12.30
N ALA A 42 7.48 0.82 12.07
CA ALA A 42 8.19 0.09 11.03
C ALA A 42 7.84 0.57 9.62
N SER A 43 6.59 0.99 9.38
CA SER A 43 6.15 1.49 8.08
C SER A 43 6.64 2.91 7.76
N THR A 44 7.12 3.68 8.75
CA THR A 44 7.72 5.01 8.50
C THR A 44 8.83 4.99 7.45
N LEU A 45 9.62 3.91 7.40
CA LEU A 45 10.76 3.74 6.49
C LEU A 45 10.33 3.48 5.04
N ASN A 46 9.12 2.93 4.83
CA ASN A 46 8.66 2.44 3.53
C ASN A 46 7.46 3.23 2.97
N ALA A 47 6.89 4.16 3.74
CA ALA A 47 5.77 4.99 3.33
C ALA A 47 6.22 6.09 2.35
N HIS A 48 6.51 5.71 1.11
CA HIS A 48 6.85 6.64 0.04
C HIS A 48 5.59 7.11 -0.68
N TYR A 49 5.36 8.42 -0.66
CA TYR A 49 4.30 9.06 -1.40
C TYR A 49 4.59 9.07 -2.91
N THR A 50 3.68 8.51 -3.71
CA THR A 50 3.71 8.60 -5.18
C THR A 50 3.01 9.87 -5.62
N SER A 51 3.66 10.69 -6.44
CA SER A 51 3.09 11.98 -6.86
C SER A 51 1.86 11.80 -7.76
N PRO A 52 0.88 12.72 -7.69
CA PRO A 52 -0.31 12.69 -8.55
C PRO A 52 0.03 12.67 -10.04
N THR A 53 1.05 13.42 -10.44
CA THR A 53 1.54 13.45 -11.84
C THR A 53 2.03 12.09 -12.32
N VAL A 54 2.73 11.34 -11.46
CA VAL A 54 3.20 10.00 -11.79
C VAL A 54 2.02 9.04 -11.91
N ILE A 55 1.07 9.07 -10.95
CA ILE A 55 -0.10 8.18 -10.99
C ILE A 55 -0.97 8.46 -12.22
N GLN A 56 -1.21 9.73 -12.55
CA GLN A 56 -1.95 10.10 -13.75
C GLN A 56 -1.25 9.58 -15.01
N SER A 57 0.07 9.71 -15.09
CA SER A 57 0.85 9.22 -16.24
C SER A 57 0.78 7.69 -16.37
N ILE A 58 0.71 6.97 -15.25
CA ILE A 58 0.50 5.51 -15.25
C ILE A 58 -0.88 5.17 -15.82
N TYR A 59 -1.94 5.81 -15.34
CA TYR A 59 -3.29 5.56 -15.87
C TYR A 59 -3.45 5.98 -17.33
N ASP A 60 -2.82 7.07 -17.76
CA ASP A 60 -2.80 7.48 -19.17
C ASP A 60 -2.12 6.41 -20.05
N ALA A 61 -1.04 5.80 -19.57
CA ALA A 61 -0.37 4.72 -20.28
C ALA A 61 -1.23 3.45 -20.34
N VAL A 62 -1.86 3.08 -19.22
CA VAL A 62 -2.80 1.94 -19.12
C VAL A 62 -3.98 2.11 -20.08
N GLY A 63 -4.58 3.30 -20.13
CA GLY A 63 -5.67 3.61 -21.07
C GLY A 63 -5.22 3.51 -22.54
N LYS A 64 -4.00 3.95 -22.87
CA LYS A 64 -3.41 3.78 -24.21
C LYS A 64 -3.14 2.33 -24.58
N MET A 65 -2.99 1.44 -23.59
CA MET A 65 -2.88 -0.01 -23.80
C MET A 65 -4.25 -0.68 -24.00
N GLY A 66 -5.35 0.07 -23.89
CA GLY A 66 -6.71 -0.41 -24.15
C GLY A 66 -7.44 -0.96 -22.92
N PHE A 67 -6.91 -0.77 -21.71
CA PHE A 67 -7.63 -1.12 -20.49
C PHE A 67 -8.74 -0.09 -20.22
N GLU A 68 -9.98 -0.57 -20.13
CA GLU A 68 -11.16 0.27 -19.85
C GLU A 68 -11.85 -0.13 -18.54
N THR A 69 -11.89 -1.42 -18.22
CA THR A 69 -12.54 -1.94 -17.01
C THR A 69 -12.01 -3.32 -16.66
N GLY A 70 -12.05 -3.68 -15.38
CA GLY A 70 -11.65 -5.00 -14.90
C GLY A 70 -11.47 -5.05 -13.39
N ASN A 71 -10.79 -6.08 -12.90
CA ASN A 71 -10.34 -6.23 -11.53
C ASN A 71 -8.96 -5.60 -11.37
N ILE A 72 -8.87 -4.47 -10.66
CA ILE A 72 -7.62 -3.73 -10.43
C ILE A 72 -7.05 -4.07 -9.05
N LEU A 73 -5.80 -4.50 -9.01
CA LEU A 73 -5.03 -4.76 -7.79
C LEU A 73 -4.08 -3.61 -7.45
N GLU A 74 -4.09 -3.15 -6.20
CA GLU A 74 -3.03 -2.34 -5.59
C GLU A 74 -2.42 -3.12 -4.40
N PRO A 75 -1.26 -3.79 -4.58
CA PRO A 75 -0.77 -4.80 -3.61
C PRO A 75 -0.08 -4.20 -2.37
N ALA A 76 0.22 -2.90 -2.38
CA ALA A 76 0.81 -2.14 -1.28
C ALA A 76 0.17 -0.74 -1.25
N MET A 77 -1.13 -0.70 -0.96
CA MET A 77 -1.96 0.45 -1.32
C MET A 77 -1.75 1.70 -0.45
N GLY A 78 -1.20 1.55 0.75
CA GLY A 78 -1.21 2.61 1.74
C GLY A 78 -2.65 3.11 1.98
N ILE A 79 -2.85 4.43 1.88
CA ILE A 79 -4.19 5.01 2.00
C ILE A 79 -5.02 4.93 0.70
N GLY A 80 -4.49 4.32 -0.37
CA GLY A 80 -5.16 4.16 -1.68
C GLY A 80 -5.04 5.38 -2.59
N ASN A 81 -3.84 5.92 -2.78
CA ASN A 81 -3.64 7.07 -3.69
C ASN A 81 -3.96 6.71 -5.15
N PHE A 82 -3.66 5.48 -5.58
CA PHE A 82 -4.01 5.03 -6.93
C PHE A 82 -5.51 4.89 -7.10
N PHE A 83 -6.25 4.37 -6.10
CA PHE A 83 -7.71 4.31 -6.14
C PHE A 83 -8.35 5.70 -6.23
N GLY A 84 -7.84 6.67 -5.46
CA GLY A 84 -8.35 8.04 -5.43
C GLY A 84 -8.12 8.83 -6.73
N MET A 85 -7.25 8.34 -7.62
CA MET A 85 -6.95 8.96 -8.92
C MET A 85 -7.32 8.07 -10.10
N LEU A 86 -8.19 7.08 -9.89
CA LEU A 86 -8.74 6.29 -10.97
C LEU A 86 -9.51 7.19 -11.96
N PRO A 87 -9.21 7.16 -13.27
CA PRO A 87 -9.90 7.98 -14.26
C PRO A 87 -11.40 7.65 -14.35
N SER A 88 -12.21 8.61 -14.80
CA SER A 88 -13.66 8.44 -15.02
C SER A 88 -14.01 7.25 -15.90
N GLU A 89 -13.20 7.03 -16.93
CA GLU A 89 -13.31 6.00 -17.94
C GLU A 89 -13.16 4.60 -17.32
N MET A 90 -12.41 4.49 -16.21
CA MET A 90 -12.11 3.22 -15.53
C MET A 90 -12.96 2.97 -14.27
N GLN A 91 -13.91 3.86 -13.93
CA GLN A 91 -14.71 3.77 -12.70
C GLN A 91 -15.60 2.52 -12.60
N SER A 92 -15.86 1.84 -13.73
CA SER A 92 -16.59 0.57 -13.75
C SER A 92 -15.78 -0.61 -13.22
N SER A 93 -14.49 -0.41 -12.94
CA SER A 93 -13.58 -1.43 -12.43
C SER A 93 -13.88 -1.81 -10.98
N ARG A 94 -13.56 -3.05 -10.62
CA ARG A 94 -13.57 -3.52 -9.24
C ARG A 94 -12.18 -3.31 -8.64
N LEU A 95 -12.12 -2.71 -7.46
CA LEU A 95 -10.86 -2.32 -6.82
C LEU A 95 -10.51 -3.27 -5.68
N TYR A 96 -9.28 -3.77 -5.69
CA TYR A 96 -8.73 -4.72 -4.72
C TYR A 96 -7.42 -4.21 -4.15
N GLY A 97 -7.40 -3.94 -2.85
CA GLY A 97 -6.26 -3.34 -2.18
C GLY A 97 -5.67 -4.27 -1.12
N VAL A 98 -4.36 -4.25 -0.95
CA VAL A 98 -3.67 -4.94 0.14
C VAL A 98 -2.78 -3.93 0.87
N GLU A 99 -2.90 -3.89 2.19
CA GLU A 99 -2.06 -3.04 3.05
C GLU A 99 -1.64 -3.81 4.30
N LEU A 100 -0.36 -3.72 4.63
CA LEU A 100 0.23 -4.42 5.78
C LEU A 100 -0.08 -3.68 7.09
N ASP A 101 0.00 -2.35 7.10
CA ASP A 101 -0.22 -1.53 8.30
C ASP A 101 -1.71 -1.47 8.66
N SER A 102 -2.04 -1.93 9.87
CA SER A 102 -3.43 -2.05 10.34
C SER A 102 -4.19 -0.73 10.35
N ILE A 103 -3.53 0.36 10.72
CA ILE A 103 -4.19 1.67 10.82
C ILE A 103 -4.41 2.22 9.41
N THR A 104 -3.37 2.21 8.59
CA THR A 104 -3.41 2.67 7.19
C THR A 104 -4.46 1.90 6.39
N GLY A 105 -4.48 0.57 6.48
CA GLY A 105 -5.46 -0.26 5.78
C GLY A 105 -6.89 -0.03 6.25
N ARG A 106 -7.13 0.16 7.56
CA ARG A 106 -8.47 0.52 8.08
C ARG A 106 -8.91 1.92 7.63
N ILE A 107 -7.98 2.87 7.50
CA ILE A 107 -8.28 4.18 6.92
C ILE A 107 -8.67 4.02 5.44
N ALA A 108 -7.91 3.25 4.67
CA ALA A 108 -8.22 2.97 3.26
C ALA A 108 -9.61 2.34 3.09
N GLN A 109 -9.97 1.36 3.93
CA GLN A 109 -11.32 0.77 3.96
C GLN A 109 -12.45 1.80 4.18
N LYS A 110 -12.20 2.85 4.96
CA LYS A 110 -13.17 3.93 5.18
C LYS A 110 -13.23 4.91 4.01
N LEU A 111 -12.10 5.17 3.35
CA LEU A 111 -12.03 6.04 2.18
C LEU A 111 -12.69 5.40 0.94
N TYR A 112 -12.57 4.08 0.80
CA TYR A 112 -13.07 3.33 -0.35
C TYR A 112 -14.02 2.20 0.08
N PRO A 113 -15.23 2.51 0.56
CA PRO A 113 -16.16 1.51 1.11
C PRO A 113 -16.65 0.48 0.08
N ASN A 114 -16.50 0.76 -1.22
CA ASN A 114 -16.90 -0.14 -2.31
C ASN A 114 -15.73 -1.00 -2.83
N ALA A 115 -14.51 -0.79 -2.34
CA ALA A 115 -13.33 -1.57 -2.71
C ALA A 115 -13.14 -2.77 -1.76
N GLU A 116 -12.57 -3.86 -2.25
CA GLU A 116 -12.17 -4.99 -1.42
C GLU A 116 -10.74 -4.78 -0.91
N ILE A 117 -10.62 -4.30 0.33
CA ILE A 117 -9.33 -3.98 0.93
C ILE A 117 -8.99 -4.98 2.04
N LYS A 118 -7.88 -5.71 1.87
CA LYS A 118 -7.36 -6.66 2.85
C LYS A 118 -6.22 -6.04 3.65
N VAL A 119 -6.41 -5.97 4.96
CA VAL A 119 -5.39 -5.56 5.92
C VAL A 119 -4.55 -6.79 6.30
N ALA A 120 -3.50 -7.05 5.52
CA ALA A 120 -2.61 -8.18 5.69
C ALA A 120 -1.33 -8.00 4.86
N GLY A 121 -0.30 -8.79 5.13
CA GLY A 121 0.84 -8.92 4.24
C GLY A 121 0.46 -9.54 2.89
N PHE A 122 1.09 -9.04 1.82
CA PHE A 122 0.84 -9.51 0.45
C PHE A 122 1.22 -10.99 0.28
N GLU A 123 2.11 -11.53 1.11
CA GLU A 123 2.41 -12.97 1.17
C GLU A 123 1.21 -13.85 1.52
N THR A 124 0.20 -13.28 2.16
CA THR A 124 -1.02 -13.99 2.56
C THR A 124 -2.14 -13.93 1.51
N THR A 125 -1.90 -13.27 0.36
CA THR A 125 -2.87 -13.19 -0.73
C THR A 125 -2.50 -14.14 -1.85
N ASP A 126 -3.48 -14.86 -2.39
CA ASP A 126 -3.31 -15.69 -3.57
C ASP A 126 -4.64 -15.76 -4.32
N ARG A 127 -4.71 -15.02 -5.43
CA ARG A 127 -5.81 -15.05 -6.40
C ARG A 127 -5.21 -15.01 -7.79
N ARG A 128 -4.69 -16.16 -8.24
CA ARG A 128 -4.12 -16.31 -9.59
C ARG A 128 -5.17 -16.08 -10.67
N ASP A 129 -4.74 -15.48 -11.77
CA ASP A 129 -5.55 -15.23 -12.96
C ASP A 129 -6.90 -14.54 -12.66
N PHE A 130 -6.91 -13.66 -11.64
CA PHE A 130 -8.12 -13.00 -11.16
C PHE A 130 -8.14 -11.50 -11.46
N TYR A 131 -6.97 -10.87 -11.53
CA TYR A 131 -6.85 -9.44 -11.77
C TYR A 131 -6.56 -9.16 -13.24
N ASP A 132 -7.09 -8.06 -13.77
CA ASP A 132 -6.85 -7.64 -15.15
C ASP A 132 -5.76 -6.57 -15.23
N LEU A 133 -5.49 -5.89 -14.10
CA LEU A 133 -4.49 -4.85 -13.97
C LEU A 133 -3.95 -4.83 -12.55
N ALA A 134 -2.65 -4.66 -12.39
CA ALA A 134 -2.05 -4.28 -11.13
C ALA A 134 -1.31 -2.94 -11.27
N VAL A 135 -1.59 -2.01 -10.35
CA VAL A 135 -0.96 -0.68 -10.26
C VAL A 135 -0.58 -0.41 -8.83
N GLY A 136 0.46 0.39 -8.59
CA GLY A 136 0.84 0.72 -7.23
C GLY A 136 2.29 1.13 -7.10
N ASN A 137 2.68 1.49 -5.89
CA ASN A 137 4.08 1.70 -5.51
C ASN A 137 4.48 0.66 -4.47
N VAL A 138 5.22 -0.35 -4.93
CA VAL A 138 5.65 -1.46 -4.08
C VAL A 138 6.75 -1.01 -3.11
N PRO A 139 6.89 -1.65 -1.94
CA PRO A 139 7.98 -1.33 -1.01
C PRO A 139 9.35 -1.61 -1.63
N PHE A 140 10.33 -0.75 -1.30
CA PHE A 140 11.73 -0.89 -1.72
C PHE A 140 12.63 -1.16 -0.53
N GLY A 141 13.63 -2.02 -0.73
CA GLY A 141 14.54 -2.44 0.33
C GLY A 141 15.30 -3.70 -0.04
N ASN A 142 16.38 -3.97 0.70
CA ASN A 142 17.17 -5.19 0.55
C ASN A 142 16.89 -6.17 1.69
N TYR A 143 15.61 -6.49 1.88
CA TYR A 143 15.14 -7.52 2.80
C TYR A 143 14.18 -8.46 2.07
N LYS A 144 13.91 -9.61 2.67
CA LYS A 144 13.10 -10.69 2.08
C LYS A 144 11.82 -10.86 2.90
N VAL A 145 10.76 -11.28 2.22
CA VAL A 145 9.53 -11.79 2.84
C VAL A 145 9.48 -13.30 2.60
N SER A 146 9.05 -14.05 3.61
CA SER A 146 8.88 -15.49 3.46
C SER A 146 7.54 -15.79 2.80
N ASP A 147 7.59 -16.37 1.61
CA ASP A 147 6.44 -16.84 0.87
C ASP A 147 6.88 -18.08 0.08
N LYS A 148 6.36 -19.25 0.47
CA LYS A 148 6.91 -20.56 0.07
C LYS A 148 7.14 -20.75 -1.44
N PRO A 149 6.25 -20.29 -2.34
CA PRO A 149 6.48 -20.39 -3.79
C PRO A 149 7.69 -19.58 -4.27
N TYR A 150 8.05 -18.50 -3.57
CA TYR A 150 9.08 -17.54 -3.98
C TYR A 150 10.37 -17.61 -3.14
N ASP A 151 10.35 -18.26 -1.97
CA ASP A 151 11.48 -18.36 -1.04
C ASP A 151 12.80 -18.78 -1.71
N LYS A 152 12.73 -19.73 -2.65
CA LYS A 152 13.90 -20.26 -3.37
C LYS A 152 14.54 -19.26 -4.35
N LEU A 153 13.81 -18.22 -4.76
CA LEU A 153 14.27 -17.20 -5.69
C LEU A 153 15.08 -16.11 -4.98
N GLY A 154 14.92 -15.99 -3.66
CA GLY A 154 15.72 -15.09 -2.83
C GLY A 154 15.55 -13.61 -3.17
N PHE A 155 14.38 -13.23 -3.70
CA PHE A 155 14.10 -11.86 -4.13
C PHE A 155 14.21 -10.83 -2.99
N SER A 156 14.70 -9.64 -3.34
CA SER A 156 14.45 -8.41 -2.57
C SER A 156 12.96 -8.13 -2.53
N ILE A 157 12.52 -7.32 -1.55
CA ILE A 157 11.09 -7.03 -1.35
C ILE A 157 10.39 -6.53 -2.63
N HIS A 158 11.00 -5.60 -3.38
CA HIS A 158 10.40 -5.06 -4.60
C HIS A 158 10.30 -6.12 -5.71
N ASN A 159 11.33 -6.95 -5.88
CA ASN A 159 11.33 -8.04 -6.87
C ASN A 159 10.31 -9.12 -6.51
N TYR A 160 10.13 -9.39 -5.21
CA TYR A 160 9.09 -10.29 -4.72
C TYR A 160 7.70 -9.77 -5.08
N PHE A 161 7.41 -8.49 -4.81
CA PHE A 161 6.14 -7.88 -5.18
C PHE A 161 5.90 -7.95 -6.69
N PHE A 162 6.89 -7.60 -7.52
CA PHE A 162 6.74 -7.71 -8.97
C PHE A 162 6.45 -9.15 -9.42
N ALA A 163 7.24 -10.13 -8.96
CA ALA A 163 7.05 -11.53 -9.34
C ALA A 163 5.67 -12.04 -8.92
N LYS A 164 5.27 -11.79 -7.67
CA LYS A 164 3.98 -12.26 -7.16
C LYS A 164 2.78 -11.54 -7.77
N THR A 165 2.92 -10.27 -8.11
CA THR A 165 1.87 -9.53 -8.82
C THR A 165 1.70 -10.03 -10.24
N LEU A 166 2.80 -10.35 -10.94
CA LEU A 166 2.72 -10.95 -12.28
C LEU A 166 2.03 -12.32 -12.28
N ASP A 167 2.19 -13.13 -11.24
CA ASP A 167 1.50 -14.43 -11.12
C ASP A 167 -0.01 -14.30 -10.79
N GLN A 168 -0.50 -13.08 -10.52
CA GLN A 168 -1.89 -12.81 -10.14
C GLN A 168 -2.71 -12.10 -11.23
N VAL A 169 -2.04 -11.52 -12.24
CA VAL A 169 -2.64 -10.79 -13.37
C VAL A 169 -2.59 -11.64 -14.63
#